data_AF-A0A3B0J794-F1
#
_entry.id   AF-A0A3B0J794-F1
#
_cell.length_a   1.000
_cell.length_b   1.000
_cell.length_c   1.000
_cell.angle_alpha   90.00
_cell.angle_beta   90.00
_cell.angle_gamma   90.00
#
_symmetry.space_group_name_H-M   'P 1'
#
loop_
_entity.id
_entity.type
_entity.pdbx_description
1 polymer ?
#
loop_
_entity_poly.entity_id
_entity_poly.type
_entity_poly.pdbx_seq_one_letter_code
_entity_poly.pdbx_strand_id
1 'polypeptide(L)'
;MEELKKFGLFIDDIYRLRVQDPSIATQKIELRHECLEYSRNLQHFKSLIHDFYKISKTFAKDVEVEKLRAIGTQNQLKTMSQHRQAEQQVCQSKIMEQTVKLERLKREYQYLQRTETEQQEIINIFLLNQ
;
A
#
# COMPACT_ATOMS: atom_id res chain seq x y z
N MET A 1 3.95 2.46 -80.19
CA MET A 1 3.67 2.46 -78.74
C MET A 1 2.50 3.35 -78.36
N GLU A 2 2.42 4.61 -78.84
CA GLU A 2 1.26 5.47 -78.57
C GLU A 2 -0.06 4.99 -79.20
N GLU A 3 -0.01 4.39 -80.40
CA GLU A 3 -1.21 3.83 -81.04
C GLU A 3 -1.82 2.68 -80.22
N LEU A 4 -1.00 1.79 -79.66
CA LEU A 4 -1.46 0.71 -78.77
C LEU A 4 -2.12 1.26 -77.50
N LYS A 5 -1.54 2.32 -76.91
CA LYS A 5 -2.12 3.00 -75.74
C LYS A 5 -3.50 3.59 -76.03
N LYS A 6 -3.77 4.07 -77.25
CA LYS A 6 -5.11 4.55 -77.67
C LYS A 6 -6.17 3.45 -77.64
N PHE A 7 -5.77 2.19 -77.81
CA PHE A 7 -6.64 1.01 -77.72
C PHE A 7 -6.60 0.34 -76.33
N GLY A 8 -5.95 0.96 -75.33
CA GLY A 8 -5.80 0.37 -74.00
C GLY A 8 -4.84 -0.83 -73.94
N LEU A 9 -3.93 -0.95 -74.92
CA LEU A 9 -2.95 -2.01 -75.01
C LEU A 9 -1.56 -1.50 -74.61
N PHE A 10 -0.85 -2.32 -73.83
CA PHE A 10 0.45 -2.02 -73.25
C PHE A 10 1.43 -3.13 -73.58
N ILE A 11 2.73 -2.83 -73.62
CA ILE A 11 3.79 -3.84 -73.77
C ILE A 11 4.58 -3.87 -72.46
N ASP A 12 4.85 -5.06 -71.95
CA ASP A 12 5.67 -5.23 -70.74
C ASP A 12 7.17 -5.37 -71.02
N ASP A 13 7.97 -5.50 -69.95
CA ASP A 13 9.44 -5.56 -70.01
C ASP A 13 9.99 -6.80 -70.73
N ILE A 14 9.13 -7.77 -71.06
CA ILE A 14 9.47 -8.98 -71.83
C ILE A 14 8.74 -9.01 -73.20
N TYR A 15 8.34 -7.84 -73.69
CA TYR A 15 7.71 -7.60 -74.99
C TYR A 15 6.36 -8.32 -75.22
N ARG A 16 5.62 -8.63 -74.16
CA ARG A 16 4.28 -9.21 -74.25
C ARG A 16 3.21 -8.13 -74.27
N LEU A 17 2.21 -8.30 -75.13
CA LEU A 17 1.03 -7.44 -75.19
C LEU A 17 0.14 -7.69 -73.96
N ARG A 18 -0.26 -6.61 -73.28
CA ARG A 18 -1.11 -6.62 -72.09
C ARG A 18 -2.27 -5.65 -72.26
N VAL A 19 -3.41 -5.99 -71.63
CA VAL A 19 -4.63 -5.17 -71.59
C VAL A 19 -4.67 -4.22 -70.39
N GLN A 20 -3.65 -4.25 -69.54
CA GLN A 20 -3.48 -3.39 -68.37
C GLN A 20 -2.03 -2.91 -68.32
N ASP A 21 -1.84 -1.65 -67.95
CA ASP A 21 -0.52 -1.07 -67.73
C ASP A 21 0.25 -1.91 -66.67
N PRO A 22 1.42 -2.49 -67.04
CA PRO A 22 2.23 -3.29 -66.14
C PRO A 22 2.63 -2.55 -64.86
N SER A 23 2.92 -1.24 -64.94
CA SER A 23 3.32 -0.43 -63.79
C SER A 23 2.18 -0.30 -62.79
N ILE A 24 0.97 -0.03 -63.28
CA ILE A 24 -0.24 0.06 -62.45
C ILE A 24 -0.58 -1.30 -61.83
N ALA A 25 -0.38 -2.40 -62.58
CA ALA A 25 -0.62 -3.75 -62.07
C ALA A 25 0.33 -4.10 -60.91
N THR A 26 1.62 -3.76 -61.03
CA THR A 26 2.62 -3.97 -59.97
C THR A 26 2.32 -3.12 -58.75
N GLN A 27 2.06 -1.82 -58.92
CA GLN A 27 1.69 -0.92 -57.80
C GLN A 27 0.44 -1.39 -57.05
N LYS A 28 -0.56 -1.94 -57.74
CA LYS A 28 -1.76 -2.53 -57.09
C LYS A 28 -1.41 -3.75 -56.24
N ILE A 29 -0.47 -4.58 -56.67
CA ILE A 29 -0.01 -5.76 -55.92
C ILE A 29 0.77 -5.33 -54.68
N GLU A 30 1.68 -4.37 -54.83
CA GLU A 30 2.47 -3.79 -53.72
C GLU A 30 1.55 -3.16 -52.68
N LEU A 31 0.64 -2.29 -53.10
CA LEU A 31 -0.34 -1.65 -52.20
C LEU A 31 -1.18 -2.70 -51.45
N ARG A 32 -1.60 -3.77 -52.14
CA ARG A 32 -2.33 -4.88 -51.50
C ARG A 32 -1.46 -5.56 -50.44
N HIS A 33 -0.18 -5.78 -50.70
CA HIS A 33 0.74 -6.38 -49.74
C HIS A 33 0.92 -5.47 -48.51
N GLU A 34 1.19 -4.20 -48.71
CA GLU A 34 1.34 -3.20 -47.64
C GLU A 34 0.09 -3.11 -46.78
N CYS A 35 -1.10 -3.10 -47.39
CA CYS A 35 -2.36 -3.09 -46.66
C CYS A 35 -2.55 -4.34 -45.78
N LEU A 36 -2.12 -5.52 -46.28
CA LEU A 36 -2.17 -6.76 -45.50
C LEU A 36 -1.18 -6.73 -44.33
N GLU A 37 0.04 -6.26 -44.54
CA GLU A 37 1.03 -6.10 -43.48
C GLU A 37 0.59 -5.08 -42.43
N TYR A 38 0.07 -3.93 -42.87
CA TYR A 38 -0.51 -2.93 -41.98
C TYR A 38 -1.62 -3.52 -41.12
N SER A 39 -2.54 -4.27 -41.73
CA SER A 39 -3.63 -4.93 -41.00
C SER A 39 -3.11 -5.92 -39.96
N ARG A 40 -2.06 -6.71 -40.29
CA ARG A 40 -1.43 -7.64 -39.33
C ARG A 40 -0.77 -6.89 -38.19
N ASN A 41 0.00 -5.85 -38.48
CA ASN A 41 0.68 -5.02 -37.48
C ASN A 41 -0.34 -4.34 -36.55
N LEU A 42 -1.45 -3.85 -37.10
CA LEU A 42 -2.52 -3.25 -36.31
C LEU A 42 -3.20 -4.28 -35.39
N GLN A 43 -3.40 -5.52 -35.84
CA GLN A 43 -3.92 -6.59 -34.99
C GLN A 43 -2.95 -6.93 -33.85
N HIS A 44 -1.65 -7.02 -34.15
CA HIS A 44 -0.64 -7.27 -33.13
C HIS A 44 -0.59 -6.14 -32.09
N PHE A 45 -0.61 -4.89 -32.55
CA PHE A 45 -0.67 -3.72 -31.67
C PHE A 45 -1.90 -3.72 -30.75
N LYS A 46 -3.08 -4.06 -31.29
CA LYS A 46 -4.31 -4.22 -30.49
C LYS A 46 -4.16 -5.29 -29.41
N SER A 47 -3.52 -6.41 -29.72
CA SER A 47 -3.24 -7.46 -28.73
C SER A 47 -2.33 -6.94 -27.60
N LEU A 48 -1.24 -6.25 -27.96
CA LEU A 48 -0.30 -5.69 -26.98
C LEU A 48 -0.98 -4.68 -26.05
N ILE A 49 -1.81 -3.79 -26.58
CA ILE A 49 -2.58 -2.84 -25.76
C ILE A 49 -3.51 -3.58 -24.81
N HIS A 50 -4.20 -4.63 -25.29
CA HIS A 50 -5.12 -5.40 -24.45
C HIS A 50 -4.38 -6.08 -23.29
N ASP A 51 -3.22 -6.67 -23.55
CA ASP A 51 -2.42 -7.31 -22.51
C ASP A 51 -1.83 -6.30 -21.54
N PHE A 52 -1.34 -5.16 -22.03
CA PHE A 52 -0.91 -4.05 -21.18
C PHE A 52 -2.05 -3.53 -20.30
N TYR A 53 -3.27 -3.38 -20.86
CA TYR A 53 -4.45 -2.97 -20.11
C TYR A 53 -4.77 -3.94 -18.98
N LYS A 54 -4.71 -5.26 -19.23
CA LYS A 54 -4.91 -6.28 -18.18
C LYS A 54 -3.88 -6.15 -17.07
N ILE A 55 -2.60 -6.04 -17.43
CA ILE A 55 -1.51 -5.91 -16.45
C ILE A 55 -1.71 -4.66 -15.61
N SER A 56 -1.97 -3.51 -16.25
CA SER A 56 -2.22 -2.24 -15.58
C SER A 56 -3.42 -2.32 -14.63
N LYS A 57 -4.50 -2.98 -15.05
CA LYS A 57 -5.70 -3.18 -14.22
C LYS A 57 -5.43 -4.06 -13.00
N THR A 58 -4.66 -5.13 -13.16
CA THR A 58 -4.27 -6.00 -12.04
C THR A 58 -3.36 -5.24 -11.07
N PHE A 59 -2.35 -4.56 -11.59
CA PHE A 59 -1.43 -3.76 -10.78
C PHE A 59 -2.16 -2.68 -9.96
N ALA A 60 -3.12 -1.97 -10.57
CA ALA A 60 -3.93 -0.99 -9.86
C ALA A 60 -4.72 -1.60 -8.69
N LYS A 61 -5.25 -2.82 -8.85
CA LYS A 61 -5.93 -3.53 -7.76
C LYS A 61 -4.96 -3.92 -6.64
N ASP A 62 -3.79 -4.43 -7.00
CA ASP A 62 -2.79 -4.86 -6.02
C ASP A 62 -2.29 -3.68 -5.19
N VAL A 63 -2.09 -2.52 -5.83
CA VAL A 63 -1.71 -1.27 -5.15
C VAL A 63 -2.78 -0.84 -4.14
N GLU A 64 -4.06 -0.87 -4.50
CA GLU A 64 -5.14 -0.50 -3.58
C GLU A 64 -5.28 -1.49 -2.41
N VAL A 65 -5.11 -2.79 -2.66
CA VAL A 65 -5.08 -3.81 -1.59
C VAL A 65 -3.96 -3.50 -0.60
N GLU A 66 -2.75 -3.22 -1.10
CA GLU A 66 -1.60 -3.03 -0.21
C GLU A 66 -1.63 -1.70 0.53
N LYS A 67 -2.18 -0.65 -0.10
CA LYS A 67 -2.50 0.61 0.56
C LYS A 67 -3.48 0.40 1.73
N LEU A 68 -4.55 -0.37 1.53
CA LEU A 68 -5.50 -0.68 2.60
C LEU A 68 -4.85 -1.48 3.73
N ARG A 69 -3.99 -2.46 3.41
CA ARG A 69 -3.22 -3.20 4.44
C ARG A 69 -2.30 -2.28 5.23
N ALA A 70 -1.56 -1.40 4.56
CA ALA A 70 -0.67 -0.44 5.21
C ALA A 70 -1.42 0.48 6.18
N ILE A 71 -2.57 1.03 5.75
CA ILE A 71 -3.44 1.84 6.61
C ILE A 71 -3.96 1.01 7.81
N GLY A 72 -4.37 -0.23 7.57
CA GLY A 72 -4.82 -1.15 8.62
C GLY A 72 -3.76 -1.37 9.70
N THR A 73 -2.53 -1.73 9.28
CA THR A 73 -1.39 -1.93 10.17
C THR A 73 -1.04 -0.64 10.95
N GLN A 74 -1.05 0.52 10.27
CA GLN A 74 -0.78 1.80 10.92
C GLN A 74 -1.81 2.12 12.01
N ASN A 75 -3.09 1.87 11.75
CA ASN A 75 -4.16 2.08 12.72
C ASN A 75 -4.05 1.13 13.92
N GLN A 76 -3.68 -0.13 13.69
CA GLN A 76 -3.42 -1.09 14.76
C GLN A 76 -2.28 -0.62 15.66
N LEU A 77 -1.14 -0.23 15.08
CA LEU A 77 0.01 0.27 15.84
C LEU A 77 -0.34 1.52 16.66
N LYS A 78 -1.08 2.46 16.07
CA LYS A 78 -1.55 3.66 16.76
C LYS A 78 -2.44 3.32 17.95
N THR A 79 -3.39 2.40 17.76
CA THR A 79 -4.31 1.95 18.82
C THR A 79 -3.56 1.23 19.93
N MET A 80 -2.61 0.35 19.60
CA MET A 80 -1.76 -0.34 20.58
C MET A 80 -0.92 0.65 21.40
N SER A 81 -0.36 1.69 20.78
CA SER A 81 0.40 2.73 21.48
C SER A 81 -0.49 3.50 22.46
N GLN A 82 -1.71 3.86 22.05
CA GLN A 82 -2.68 4.56 22.90
C GLN A 82 -3.10 3.68 24.08
N HIS A 83 -3.37 2.40 23.83
CA HIS A 83 -3.73 1.45 24.88
C HIS A 83 -2.60 1.29 25.90
N ARG A 84 -1.35 1.08 25.43
CA ARG A 84 -0.18 0.99 26.30
C ARG A 84 0.02 2.25 27.15
N GLN A 85 -0.17 3.43 26.57
CA GLN A 85 -0.08 4.70 27.31
C GLN A 85 -1.14 4.79 28.40
N ALA A 86 -2.39 4.41 28.10
CA ALA A 86 -3.47 4.39 29.07
C ALA A 86 -3.19 3.40 30.22
N GLU A 87 -2.73 2.19 29.90
CA GLU A 87 -2.33 1.20 30.90
C GLU A 87 -1.21 1.72 31.81
N GLN A 88 -0.20 2.39 31.24
CA GLN A 88 0.89 2.98 32.00
C GLN A 88 0.38 4.06 32.96
N GLN A 89 -0.54 4.93 32.53
CA GLN A 89 -1.14 5.96 33.38
C GLN A 89 -1.96 5.34 34.53
N VAL A 90 -2.73 4.29 34.25
CA VAL A 90 -3.48 3.55 35.27
C VAL A 90 -2.53 2.93 36.29
N CYS A 91 -1.43 2.30 35.83
CA CYS A 91 -0.43 1.70 36.70
C CYS A 91 0.25 2.75 37.59
N GLN A 92 0.67 3.88 37.02
CA GLN A 92 1.26 5.00 37.77
C GLN A 92 0.30 5.55 38.82
N SER A 93 -0.98 5.68 38.49
CA SER A 93 -2.00 6.15 39.44
C SER A 93 -2.15 5.18 40.62
N LYS A 94 -2.16 3.87 40.38
CA LYS A 94 -2.20 2.85 41.44
C LYS A 94 -0.95 2.87 42.32
N ILE A 95 0.23 3.03 41.72
CA ILE A 95 1.50 3.15 42.46
C ILE A 95 1.44 4.38 43.37
N MET A 96 0.96 5.52 42.85
CA MET A 96 0.83 6.75 43.63
C MET A 96 -0.14 6.57 44.81
N GLU A 97 -1.32 6.00 44.57
CA GLU A 97 -2.32 5.73 45.61
C GLU A 97 -1.75 4.83 46.73
N GLN A 98 -1.08 3.73 46.36
CA GLN A 98 -0.47 2.82 47.32
C GLN A 98 0.67 3.48 48.09
N THR A 99 1.49 4.31 47.42
CA THR A 99 2.59 5.05 48.06
C THR A 99 2.04 6.02 49.11
N VAL A 100 1.00 6.79 48.77
CA VAL A 100 0.35 7.71 49.72
C VAL A 100 -0.22 6.96 50.91
N LYS A 101 -0.88 5.82 50.68
CA LYS A 101 -1.43 4.98 51.76
C LYS A 101 -0.33 4.43 52.66
N LEU A 102 0.79 3.97 52.09
CA LEU A 102 1.94 3.49 52.84
C LEU A 102 2.54 4.58 53.72
N GLU A 103 2.75 5.78 53.17
CA GLU A 103 3.29 6.91 53.94
C GLU A 103 2.36 7.35 55.08
N ARG A 104 1.03 7.27 54.88
CA ARG A 104 0.06 7.49 55.95
C ARG A 104 0.23 6.45 57.07
N LEU A 105 0.27 5.16 56.72
CA LEU A 105 0.40 4.07 57.70
C LEU A 105 1.72 4.14 58.46
N LYS A 106 2.83 4.50 57.80
CA LYS A 106 4.12 4.72 58.47
C LYS A 106 4.04 5.81 59.54
N ARG A 107 3.40 6.95 59.21
CA ARG A 107 3.21 8.04 60.17
C ARG A 107 2.35 7.63 61.37
N GLU A 108 1.26 6.91 61.11
CA GLU A 108 0.37 6.39 62.14
C GLU A 108 1.10 5.41 63.06
N TYR A 109 1.89 4.49 62.50
CA TYR A 109 2.73 3.56 63.26
C TYR A 109 3.74 4.30 64.15
N GLN A 110 4.45 5.30 63.60
CA GLN A 110 5.41 6.09 64.37
C GLN A 110 4.75 6.86 65.52
N TYR A 111 3.53 7.36 65.31
CA TYR A 111 2.76 8.02 66.35
C TYR A 111 2.38 7.06 67.48
N LEU A 112 1.82 5.89 67.14
CA LEU A 112 1.45 4.86 68.11
C LEU A 112 2.67 4.37 68.92
N GLN A 113 3.81 4.17 68.27
CA GLN A 113 5.04 3.74 68.95
C GLN A 113 5.54 4.76 69.98
N ARG A 114 5.38 6.07 69.70
CA ARG A 114 5.68 7.12 70.69
C ARG A 114 4.73 7.07 71.87
N THR A 115 3.42 6.99 71.60
CA THR A 115 2.41 6.90 72.66
C THR A 115 2.60 5.65 73.53
N GLU A 116 2.93 4.50 72.94
CA GLU A 116 3.25 3.28 73.69
C GLU A 116 4.47 3.48 74.60
N THR A 117 5.52 4.13 74.10
CA THR A 117 6.73 4.44 74.90
C THR A 117 6.40 5.35 76.07
N GLU A 118 5.65 6.43 75.83
CA GLU A 118 5.19 7.37 76.87
C GLU A 118 4.32 6.65 77.93
N GLN A 119 3.42 5.77 77.51
CA GLN A 119 2.60 4.98 78.43
C GLN A 119 3.45 4.03 79.28
N GLN A 120 4.45 3.36 78.68
CA GLN A 120 5.34 2.47 79.40
C GLN A 120 6.19 3.23 80.44
N GLU A 121 6.65 4.44 80.10
CA GLU A 121 7.34 5.32 81.05
C GLU A 121 6.45 5.69 82.23
N ILE A 122 5.20 6.08 81.99
CA ILE A 122 4.22 6.40 83.05
C ILE A 122 3.99 5.18 83.96
N ILE A 123 3.79 3.99 83.38
CA ILE A 123 3.61 2.75 84.14
C ILE A 123 4.84 2.47 85.01
N ASN A 124 6.04 2.60 84.45
CA ASN A 124 7.28 2.37 85.19
C ASN A 124 7.43 3.37 86.36
N ILE A 125 7.13 4.65 86.14
CA ILE A 125 7.13 5.68 87.19
C ILE A 125 6.12 5.34 88.29
N PHE A 126 4.92 4.90 87.92
CA PHE A 126 3.90 4.53 88.90
C PHE A 126 4.33 3.32 89.76
N LEU A 127 4.90 2.28 89.13
CA LEU A 127 5.38 1.08 89.83
C LEU A 127 6.57 1.37 90.76
N LEU A 128 7.44 2.31 90.41
CA LEU A 128 8.59 2.70 91.25
C LEU A 128 8.21 3.57 92.46
N ASN A 129 7.02 4.18 92.46
CA ASN A 129 6.53 5.06 93.52
C ASN A 129 5.50 4.38 94.45
N GLN A 130 5.28 3.06 94.31
CA GLN A 130 4.54 2.21 95.25
C GLN A 130 5.51 1.42 96.14
#